data_AF-A0A7W1T5X3-F1
#
_entry.id   AF-A0A7W1T5X3-F1
#
_cell.length_a   1.000
_cell.length_b   1.000
_cell.length_c   1.000
_cell.angle_alpha   90.00
_cell.angle_beta   90.00
_cell.angle_gamma   90.00
#
_symmetry.space_group_name_H-M   'P 1'
#
loop_
_entity.id
_entity.type
_entity.pdbx_description
1 polymer ?
#
loop_
_entity_poly.entity_id
_entity_poly.type
_entity_poly.pdbx_seq_one_letter_code
_entity_poly.pdbx_strand_id
1 'polypeptide(L)' 'MANKKISVKAIIGIIIAILFIIFAFANWDSVRVSIVFMHFNAPLVFIILGSAIMGSLITLAFKKFRKNK' A
#
# COMPACT_ATOMS: atom_id res chain seq x y z
N MET A 1 31.50 19.08 4.52
CA MET A 1 30.11 18.91 4.04
C MET A 1 29.97 17.50 3.48
N ALA A 2 29.15 16.64 4.09
CA ALA A 2 29.00 15.26 3.62
C ALA A 2 28.18 15.24 2.32
N ASN A 3 28.79 14.79 1.22
CA ASN A 3 28.12 14.55 -0.05
C ASN A 3 27.26 13.27 0.09
N LYS A 4 26.00 13.44 0.50
CA LYS A 4 25.05 12.33 0.64
C LYS A 4 24.59 11.92 -0.75
N LYS A 5 25.24 10.91 -1.34
CA LYS A 5 24.80 10.30 -2.60
C LYS A 5 23.39 9.75 -2.46
N ILE A 6 22.50 10.14 -3.37
CA ILE A 6 21.16 9.57 -3.47
C ILE A 6 21.32 8.09 -3.86
N SER A 7 20.74 7.20 -3.05
CA SER A 7 20.75 5.77 -3.36
C SER A 7 19.76 5.45 -4.48
N VAL A 8 20.09 4.46 -5.32
CA VAL A 8 19.17 3.97 -6.37
C VAL A 8 17.82 3.54 -5.79
N LYS A 9 17.81 2.96 -4.58
CA LYS A 9 16.58 2.60 -3.85
C LYS A 9 15.70 3.82 -3.58
N ALA A 10 16.29 4.96 -3.23
CA ALA A 10 15.54 6.19 -3.00
C ALA A 10 14.91 6.72 -4.30
N ILE A 11 15.64 6.66 -5.41
CA ILE A 11 15.13 7.06 -6.73
C ILE A 11 13.93 6.19 -7.12
N ILE A 12 14.06 4.86 -7.01
CA ILE A 12 12.97 3.93 -7.29
C ILE A 12 11.76 4.21 -6.39
N GLY A 13 11.99 4.46 -5.09
CA GLY A 13 10.92 4.79 -4.15
C GLY A 13 10.16 6.07 -4.53
N ILE A 14 10.88 7.10 -4.98
CA ILE A 14 10.25 8.35 -5.46
C ILE A 14 9.41 8.10 -6.71
N ILE A 15 9.93 7.34 -7.67
CA ILE A 15 9.18 6.99 -8.90
C ILE A 15 7.90 6.24 -8.54
N ILE A 16 7.99 5.23 -7.67
CA ILE A 16 6.83 4.48 -7.21
C ILE A 16 5.82 5.39 -6.49
N ALA A 17 6.29 6.29 -5.63
CA ALA A 17 5.42 7.23 -4.92
C ALA A 17 4.66 8.15 -5.90
N ILE A 18 5.34 8.67 -6.92
CA ILE A 18 4.72 9.48 -7.97
C ILE A 18 3.67 8.68 -8.72
N LEU A 19 3.97 7.43 -9.09
CA LEU A 19 2.99 6.55 -9.76
C LEU A 19 1.76 6.30 -8.89
N PHE A 20 1.93 6.10 -7.59
CA PHE A 20 0.81 5.96 -6.64
C PHE A 20 -0.06 7.22 -6.57
N ILE A 21 0.56 8.40 -6.58
CA ILE A 21 -0.18 9.67 -6.59
C ILE A 21 -0.98 9.80 -7.88
N ILE A 22 -0.35 9.61 -9.04
CA ILE A 22 -1.03 9.65 -10.34
C ILE A 22 -2.19 8.65 -10.36
N PHE A 23 -1.95 7.43 -9.92
CA PHE A 23 -2.96 6.39 -9.84
C PHE A 23 -4.14 6.79 -8.95
N ALA A 24 -3.87 7.38 -7.78
CA ALA A 24 -4.90 7.80 -6.84
C ALA A 24 -5.80 8.89 -7.43
N PHE A 25 -5.22 9.90 -8.09
CA PHE A 25 -5.99 10.96 -8.74
C PHE A 25 -6.73 10.45 -9.98
N ALA A 26 -6.10 9.63 -10.81
CA ALA A 26 -6.71 9.08 -12.02
C ALA A 26 -7.84 8.09 -11.71
N ASN A 27 -7.79 7.41 -10.57
CA ASN A 27 -8.79 6.44 -10.12
C ASN A 27 -9.47 6.92 -8.83
N TRP A 28 -9.74 8.22 -8.76
CA TRP A 28 -10.48 8.82 -7.65
C TRP A 28 -11.95 8.40 -7.67
N ASP A 29 -12.47 8.03 -8.84
CA ASP A 29 -13.82 7.55 -8.99
C ASP A 29 -14.04 6.28 -8.16
N SER A 30 -15.19 6.25 -7.49
CA SER A 30 -15.54 5.12 -6.64
C SER A 30 -15.92 3.93 -7.50
N VAL A 31 -15.25 2.81 -7.27
CA VAL A 31 -15.57 1.52 -7.90
C VAL A 31 -16.37 0.66 -6.93
N ARG A 32 -17.27 -0.16 -7.45
CA ARG A 32 -18.02 -1.13 -6.65
C ARG A 32 -17.10 -2.28 -6.26
N VAL A 33 -16.92 -2.47 -4.96
CA VAL A 33 -16.14 -3.54 -4.39
C VAL A 33 -17.09 -4.57 -3.81
N SER A 34 -16.92 -5.81 -4.23
CA SER A 34 -17.69 -6.95 -3.77
C SER A 34 -16.81 -7.85 -2.93
N ILE A 35 -17.09 -7.91 -1.64
CA ILE A 35 -16.54 -8.92 -0.74
C ILE A 35 -17.62 -9.97 -0.46
N VAL A 36 -17.22 -11.12 0.08
CA VAL A 36 -18.05 -12.36 0.15
C VAL A 36 -19.52 -12.13 0.55
N PHE A 37 -19.79 -11.21 1.47
CA PHE A 37 -21.15 -10.92 1.96
C PHE A 37 -21.55 -9.44 1.92
N MET A 38 -20.76 -8.57 1.29
CA MET A 38 -21.01 -7.12 1.34
C MET A 38 -20.51 -6.43 0.07
N HIS A 39 -21.23 -5.39 -0.32
CA HIS A 39 -20.83 -4.50 -1.41
C HIS A 39 -20.73 -3.07 -0.89
N PHE A 40 -19.68 -2.37 -1.28
CA PHE A 40 -19.50 -0.97 -0.97
C PHE A 40 -18.76 -0.27 -2.12
N ASN A 41 -18.92 1.04 -2.24
CA ASN A 41 -18.24 1.84 -3.25
C ASN A 41 -17.10 2.60 -2.59
N ALA A 42 -15.91 2.49 -3.15
CA ALA A 42 -14.76 3.26 -2.69
C ALA A 42 -13.76 3.47 -3.84
N PRO A 43 -12.97 4.55 -3.81
CA PRO A 43 -11.85 4.72 -4.73
C PRO A 43 -10.87 3.54 -4.66
N LEU A 44 -10.39 3.10 -5.82
CA LEU A 44 -9.56 1.89 -5.95
C LEU A 44 -8.28 1.96 -5.11
N VAL A 45 -7.71 3.16 -4.94
CA VAL A 45 -6.53 3.41 -4.12
C VAL A 45 -6.72 2.97 -2.66
N PHE A 46 -7.88 3.22 -2.06
CA PHE A 46 -8.13 2.85 -0.65
C PHE A 46 -8.21 1.33 -0.47
N ILE A 47 -8.72 0.61 -1.47
CA ILE A 47 -8.80 -0.84 -1.45
C ILE A 47 -7.42 -1.47 -1.51
N ILE A 48 -6.55 -0.96 -2.38
CA ILE A 48 -5.16 -1.43 -2.51
C ILE A 48 -4.38 -1.16 -1.22
N LEU A 49 -4.45 0.08 -0.71
CA LEU A 49 -3.76 0.46 0.52
C LEU A 49 -4.28 -0.34 1.73
N GLY A 50 -5.60 -0.45 1.89
CA GLY A 50 -6.20 -1.22 2.98
C GLY A 50 -5.78 -2.69 2.94
N SER A 51 -5.78 -3.31 1.76
CA SER A 51 -5.37 -4.71 1.57
C SER A 51 -3.89 -4.91 1.88
N ALA A 52 -3.02 -4.01 1.41
CA ALA A 52 -1.58 -4.07 1.68
C ALA A 52 -1.28 -3.91 3.17
N ILE A 53 -1.94 -2.96 3.84
CA ILE A 53 -1.82 -2.75 5.28
C ILE A 53 -2.28 -4.00 6.02
N MET A 54 -3.46 -4.54 5.69
CA MET A 54 -4.02 -5.72 6.34
C MET A 54 -3.09 -6.94 6.21
N GLY A 55 -2.56 -7.21 5.01
CA GLY A 55 -1.58 -8.28 4.78
C GLY A 55 -0.31 -8.10 5.60
N SER A 56 0.18 -6.86 5.73
CA SER A 56 1.35 -6.55 6.56
C SER A 56 1.08 -6.82 8.04
N LEU A 57 -0.10 -6.41 8.54
CA LEU A 57 -0.50 -6.61 9.93
C LEU A 57 -0.63 -8.09 10.28
N ILE A 58 -1.25 -8.87 9.39
CA ILE A 58 -1.34 -10.33 9.53
C ILE A 58 0.08 -10.93 9.60
N THR A 59 0.96 -10.57 8.67
CA THR A 59 2.34 -11.07 8.65
C THR A 59 3.10 -10.72 9.93
N LEU A 60 2.96 -9.50 10.43
CA LEU A 60 3.57 -9.05 11.69
C LEU A 60 3.03 -9.83 12.89
N ALA A 61 1.71 -10.07 12.95
CA ALA A 61 1.09 -10.86 13.99
C ALA A 61 1.64 -12.30 14.01
N PHE A 62 1.63 -12.99 12.87
CA PHE A 62 2.17 -14.35 12.76
C PHE A 62 3.67 -14.43 13.10
N LYS A 63 4.46 -13.43 12.68
CA LYS A 63 5.89 -13.35 13.03
C LYS A 63 6.09 -13.23 14.55
N LYS A 64 5.25 -12.44 15.24
CA LYS A 64 5.28 -12.31 16.70
C LYS A 64 4.88 -13.62 17.39
N PHE A 65 3.82 -14.29 16.92
CA PHE A 65 3.42 -15.60 17.44
C PHE A 65 4.50 -16.67 17.28
N ARG A 66 5.17 -16.72 16.13
CA ARG A 66 6.28 -17.67 15.89
C ARG A 66 7.49 -17.39 16.77
N LYS A 67 7.80 -16.12 17.07
CA LYS A 67 8.94 -15.75 17.93
C LYS A 67 8.69 -16.11 19.41
N ASN A 68 7.43 -16.17 19.82
CA ASN A 68 7.04 -16.49 21.19
C ASN A 68 6.83 -18.01 21.42
N LYS A 69 7.07 -18.83 20.40
CA LYS A 69 7.25 -20.29 20.50
C LYS A 69 8.74 -20.59 20.40
#